data_AF-A0A7N4P8W1-F1
#
_entry.id   AF-A0A7N4P8W1-F1
#
_cell.length_a   1.000
_cell.length_b   1.000
_cell.length_c   1.000
_cell.angle_alpha   90.00
_cell.angle_beta   90.00
_cell.angle_gamma   90.00
#
_symmetry.space_group_name_H-M   'P 1'
#
loop_
_entity.id
_entity.type
_entity.pdbx_description
1 polymer ?
#
loop_
_entity_poly.entity_id
_entity_poly.type
_entity_poly.pdbx_seq_one_letter_code
_entity_poly.pdbx_strand_id
1 'polypeptide(L)'
;MSIMDFNVKKLAADAGTFLSRAVQFTEEKLGQAEKTELDAHLENLLSKAECTKHWTEKIMKQTEVLLQPNPNARIEEFVYEKLDRKAPSRTNNQEVLGQYMIDAGNEFGPGTAYGNALIKCGETQKRIGMADRELIQTSAINFLTPLRNFIEGDYKTIAKEKKLLHNKRLDLDAAKTRLKKAKMAEAKAIQLNSTQPEGDNFMIWAEEVTKSEQELRITQSEFDRQAEITRLLLEGISSTHAHHLRCLNDFVEAQMTYYAQCYQYMLDLQKQLGSFPSAFVSNNNQSSATSMSNASVSSSTAVTTSLLPSTSNTVITPTVSDLKESSGSRKARVLYDYDAANSSELSLLADEVITVYSIVGMDSDWLMGERGNQKGKVPITYLELLN
;
A
#
# COMPACT_ATOMS: atom_id res chain seq x y z
N MET A 1 -11.83 20.28 49.08
CA MET A 1 -11.03 20.60 47.88
C MET A 1 -9.70 19.86 48.04
N SER A 2 -9.54 18.69 47.41
CA SER A 2 -8.28 17.94 47.45
C SER A 2 -7.35 18.53 46.39
N ILE A 3 -6.21 19.06 46.82
CA ILE A 3 -5.15 19.54 45.92
C ILE A 3 -4.56 18.28 45.27
N MET A 4 -4.64 18.19 43.95
CA MET A 4 -3.90 17.19 43.18
C MET A 4 -2.41 17.46 43.38
N ASP A 5 -1.76 16.70 44.26
CA ASP A 5 -0.30 16.70 44.39
C ASP A 5 0.32 16.26 43.06
N PHE A 6 0.80 17.23 42.30
CA PHE A 6 1.54 17.02 41.06
C PHE A 6 2.86 16.29 41.40
N ASN A 7 2.98 15.04 40.96
CA ASN A 7 4.06 14.14 41.39
C ASN A 7 5.37 14.41 40.63
N VAL A 8 6.02 15.54 40.94
CA VAL A 8 7.29 15.99 40.34
C VAL A 8 8.39 14.92 40.43
N LYS A 9 8.39 14.10 41.49
CA LYS A 9 9.33 12.98 41.66
C LYS A 9 9.16 11.90 40.60
N LYS A 10 7.93 11.55 40.24
CA LYS A 10 7.63 10.61 39.16
C LYS A 10 8.07 11.17 37.80
N LEU A 11 7.78 12.45 37.55
CA LEU A 11 8.19 13.13 36.32
C LEU A 11 9.71 13.14 36.15
N ALA A 12 10.45 13.41 37.24
CA ALA A 12 11.91 13.40 37.23
C ALA A 12 12.48 12.00 36.99
N ALA A 13 11.88 10.95 37.58
CA ALA A 13 12.29 9.56 37.35
C ALA A 13 12.03 9.12 35.89
N ASP A 14 10.85 9.47 35.35
CA ASP A 14 10.50 9.18 33.95
C ASP A 14 11.43 9.90 32.97
N ALA A 15 11.78 11.16 33.26
CA ALA A 15 12.75 11.94 32.49
C ALA A 15 14.18 11.36 32.58
N GLY A 16 14.60 10.90 33.76
CA GLY A 16 15.88 10.23 33.95
C GLY A 16 15.99 8.93 33.15
N THR A 17 14.90 8.16 33.08
CA THR A 17 14.82 6.94 32.27
C THR A 17 14.90 7.27 30.78
N PHE A 18 14.20 8.31 30.32
CA PHE A 18 14.26 8.76 28.94
C PHE A 18 15.66 9.21 28.51
N LEU A 19 16.34 10.00 29.34
CA LEU A 19 17.73 10.41 29.10
C LEU A 19 18.67 9.21 29.06
N SER A 20 18.50 8.24 29.97
CA SER A 20 19.30 7.01 29.99
C SER A 20 19.13 6.22 28.69
N ARG A 21 17.90 6.08 28.18
CA ARG A 21 17.65 5.46 26.86
C ARG A 21 18.33 6.21 25.72
N ALA A 22 18.26 7.54 25.72
CA ALA A 22 18.86 8.36 24.67
C ALA A 22 20.40 8.25 24.67
N VAL A 23 21.02 8.22 25.85
CA VAL A 23 22.46 7.96 26.00
C VAL A 23 22.82 6.58 25.46
N GLN A 24 22.12 5.54 25.91
CA GLN A 24 22.36 4.16 25.46
C GLN A 24 22.22 4.03 23.93
N PHE A 25 21.16 4.59 23.35
CA PHE A 25 20.94 4.59 21.91
C PHE A 25 22.09 5.27 21.14
N THR A 26 22.60 6.38 21.69
CA THR A 26 23.72 7.11 21.07
C THR A 26 25.01 6.32 21.16
N GLU A 27 25.31 5.70 22.30
CA GLU A 27 26.51 4.87 22.49
C GLU A 27 26.50 3.62 21.58
N GLU A 28 25.34 2.98 21.37
CA GLU A 28 25.19 1.89 20.39
C GLU A 28 25.48 2.37 18.95
N LYS A 29 24.98 3.54 18.56
CA LYS A 29 25.22 4.09 17.21
C LYS A 29 26.67 4.48 16.98
N LEU A 30 27.39 4.85 18.03
CA LEU A 30 28.82 5.14 18.00
C LEU A 30 29.71 3.89 18.12
N GLY A 31 29.11 2.69 18.28
CA GLY A 31 29.83 1.43 18.46
C GLY A 31 30.53 1.28 19.82
N GLN A 32 30.15 2.12 20.80
CA GLN A 32 30.76 2.17 22.12
C GLN A 32 30.02 1.31 23.17
N ALA A 33 28.78 0.91 22.88
CA ALA A 33 27.98 0.06 23.74
C ALA A 33 27.58 -1.25 23.06
N GLU A 34 27.58 -2.33 23.86
CA GLU A 34 27.07 -3.63 23.47
C GLU A 34 25.54 -3.60 23.42
N LYS A 35 24.97 -4.27 22.42
CA LYS A 35 23.52 -4.30 22.17
C LYS A 35 22.98 -5.67 22.56
N THR A 36 21.94 -5.72 23.39
CA THR A 36 21.23 -6.99 23.59
C THR A 36 20.58 -7.41 22.26
N GLU A 37 21.03 -8.54 21.73
CA GLU A 37 20.45 -9.15 20.53
C GLU A 37 19.08 -9.77 20.87
N LEU A 38 18.16 -9.65 19.93
CA LEU A 38 16.91 -10.40 19.99
C LEU A 38 17.20 -11.83 19.51
N ASP A 39 16.45 -12.81 19.99
CA ASP A 39 16.57 -14.15 19.44
C ASP A 39 16.18 -14.17 17.95
N ALA A 40 16.81 -15.07 17.18
CA ALA A 40 16.63 -15.13 15.73
C ALA A 40 15.17 -15.42 15.32
N HIS A 41 14.40 -16.11 16.15
CA HIS A 41 13.01 -16.41 15.85
C HIS A 41 12.14 -15.14 15.95
N LEU A 42 12.33 -14.34 16.99
CA LEU A 42 11.66 -13.06 17.17
C LEU A 42 12.05 -12.04 16.09
N GLU A 43 13.31 -12.00 15.67
CA GLU A 43 13.74 -11.16 14.54
C GLU A 43 13.05 -11.56 13.22
N ASN A 44 12.95 -12.86 12.94
CA ASN A 44 12.24 -13.37 11.77
C ASN A 44 10.74 -13.00 11.81
N LEU A 45 10.11 -13.13 12.97
CA LEU A 45 8.72 -12.73 13.18
C LEU A 45 8.51 -11.22 12.97
N LEU A 46 9.40 -10.39 13.48
CA LEU A 46 9.37 -8.93 13.27
C LEU A 46 9.52 -8.58 11.79
N SER A 47 10.46 -9.20 11.09
CA SER A 47 10.65 -9.01 9.64
C SER A 47 9.41 -9.41 8.85
N LYS A 48 8.81 -10.56 9.17
CA LYS A 48 7.55 -11.03 8.56
C LYS A 48 6.42 -10.03 8.81
N ALA A 49 6.32 -9.44 10.00
CA ALA A 49 5.28 -8.47 10.32
C ALA A 49 5.42 -7.17 9.53
N GLU A 50 6.63 -6.62 9.43
CA GLU A 50 6.91 -5.43 8.62
C GLU A 50 6.60 -5.67 7.15
N CYS A 51 7.04 -6.82 6.62
CA CYS A 51 6.73 -7.23 5.25
C CYS A 51 5.22 -7.33 5.03
N THR A 52 4.50 -7.97 5.96
CA THR A 52 3.04 -8.12 5.89
C THR A 52 2.34 -6.77 5.85
N LYS A 53 2.72 -5.84 6.72
CA LYS A 53 2.15 -4.49 6.72
C LYS A 53 2.48 -3.73 5.45
N HIS A 54 3.73 -3.72 5.03
CA HIS A 54 4.17 -3.01 3.83
C HIS A 54 3.37 -3.44 2.59
N TRP A 55 3.24 -4.75 2.37
CA TRP A 55 2.51 -5.26 1.21
C TRP A 55 1.01 -5.11 1.34
N THR A 56 0.45 -5.28 2.54
CA THR A 56 -0.99 -5.04 2.77
C THR A 56 -1.37 -3.61 2.43
N GLU A 57 -0.59 -2.61 2.88
CA GLU A 57 -0.84 -1.20 2.56
C GLU A 57 -0.73 -0.92 1.06
N LYS A 58 0.29 -1.46 0.38
CA LYS A 58 0.51 -1.21 -1.05
C LYS A 58 -0.59 -1.83 -1.91
N ILE A 59 -0.98 -3.07 -1.61
CA ILE A 59 -2.05 -3.77 -2.34
C ILE A 59 -3.37 -3.02 -2.13
N MET A 60 -3.70 -2.67 -0.89
CA MET A 60 -4.93 -1.92 -0.57
C MET A 60 -5.00 -0.59 -1.35
N LYS A 61 -3.92 0.22 -1.31
CA LYS A 61 -3.85 1.49 -2.06
C LYS A 61 -4.01 1.30 -3.57
N GLN A 62 -3.38 0.26 -4.14
CA GLN A 62 -3.48 0.01 -5.57
C GLN A 62 -4.89 -0.46 -5.97
N THR A 63 -5.54 -1.26 -5.13
CA THR A 63 -6.93 -1.68 -5.35
C THR A 63 -7.89 -0.50 -5.24
N GLU A 64 -7.68 0.45 -4.32
CA GLU A 64 -8.45 1.71 -4.29
C GLU A 64 -8.32 2.49 -5.60
N VAL A 65 -7.11 2.57 -6.18
CA VAL A 65 -6.88 3.23 -7.48
C VAL A 65 -7.57 2.49 -8.63
N LEU A 66 -7.58 1.15 -8.60
CA LEU A 66 -8.27 0.33 -9.59
C LEU A 66 -9.78 0.59 -9.56
N LEU A 67 -10.38 0.60 -8.37
CA LEU A 67 -11.83 0.75 -8.19
C LEU A 67 -12.29 2.19 -8.40
N GLN A 68 -11.49 3.18 -7.99
CA GLN A 68 -11.79 4.59 -8.17
C GLN A 68 -10.54 5.37 -8.58
N PRO A 69 -10.23 5.43 -9.90
CA PRO A 69 -9.04 6.12 -10.40
C PRO A 69 -9.00 7.61 -10.07
N ASN A 70 -10.18 8.25 -9.94
CA ASN A 70 -10.29 9.67 -9.64
C ASN A 70 -9.86 9.97 -8.18
N PRO A 71 -8.75 10.71 -7.96
CA PRO A 71 -8.24 10.99 -6.62
C PRO A 71 -9.19 11.84 -5.78
N ASN A 72 -9.91 12.79 -6.39
CA ASN A 72 -10.84 13.67 -5.66
C ASN A 72 -12.01 12.87 -5.09
N ALA A 73 -12.53 11.92 -5.86
CA ALA A 73 -13.61 11.04 -5.41
C ALA A 73 -13.16 10.11 -4.27
N ARG A 74 -11.92 9.60 -4.32
CA ARG A 74 -11.37 8.79 -3.22
C ARG A 74 -11.23 9.60 -1.92
N ILE A 75 -10.75 10.84 -2.02
CA ILE A 75 -10.62 11.73 -0.85
C ILE A 75 -11.99 12.05 -0.26
N GLU A 76 -12.98 12.34 -1.11
CA GLU A 76 -14.36 12.58 -0.69
C GLU A 76 -14.92 11.38 0.08
N GLU A 77 -14.82 10.17 -0.48
CA GLU A 77 -15.28 8.94 0.16
C GLU A 77 -14.61 8.70 1.51
N PHE A 78 -13.29 8.91 1.60
CA PHE A 78 -12.55 8.82 2.86
C PHE A 78 -13.05 9.80 3.93
N VAL A 79 -13.39 11.04 3.54
CA VAL A 79 -13.92 12.05 4.47
C VAL A 79 -15.29 11.63 5.00
N TYR A 80 -16.17 11.11 4.13
CA TYR A 80 -17.48 10.61 4.54
C TYR A 80 -17.36 9.40 5.47
N GLU A 81 -16.46 8.46 5.17
CA GLU A 81 -16.15 7.31 6.02
C GLU A 81 -15.66 7.75 7.41
N LYS A 82 -14.75 8.72 7.49
CA LYS A 82 -14.26 9.26 8.78
C LYS A 82 -15.31 10.04 9.56
N LEU A 83 -16.33 10.59 8.90
CA LEU A 83 -17.45 11.31 9.53
C LEU A 83 -18.62 10.38 9.90
N ASP A 84 -18.50 9.07 9.66
CA ASP A 84 -19.57 8.08 9.82
C ASP A 84 -20.85 8.50 9.08
N ARG A 85 -20.67 9.04 7.87
CA ARG A 85 -21.73 9.51 6.99
C ARG A 85 -21.67 8.75 5.67
N LYS A 86 -22.84 8.48 5.09
CA LYS A 86 -22.92 7.86 3.78
C LYS A 86 -22.50 8.85 2.70
N ALA A 87 -21.46 8.50 1.93
CA ALA A 87 -21.05 9.28 0.77
C ALA A 87 -22.21 9.36 -0.25
N PRO A 88 -22.36 10.51 -0.96
CA PRO A 88 -23.32 10.62 -2.04
C PRO A 88 -23.07 9.53 -3.09
N SER A 89 -24.12 8.84 -3.49
CA SER A 89 -24.05 7.88 -4.60
C SER A 89 -23.82 8.64 -5.91
N ARG A 90 -22.57 8.81 -6.32
CA ARG A 90 -22.24 9.44 -7.59
C ARG A 90 -22.58 8.50 -8.73
N THR A 91 -23.30 9.03 -9.72
CA THR A 91 -23.54 8.35 -10.99
C THR A 91 -22.21 8.09 -11.68
N ASN A 92 -21.92 6.84 -12.06
CA ASN A 92 -20.67 6.53 -12.75
C ASN A 92 -20.74 6.90 -14.23
N ASN A 93 -19.59 6.89 -14.91
CA ASN A 93 -19.49 7.36 -16.29
C ASN A 93 -20.40 6.58 -17.25
N GLN A 94 -20.58 5.28 -17.01
CA GLN A 94 -21.45 4.43 -17.83
C GLN A 94 -22.94 4.77 -17.63
N GLU A 95 -23.37 5.02 -16.40
CA GLU A 95 -24.73 5.48 -16.11
C GLU A 95 -25.01 6.85 -16.73
N VAL A 96 -24.04 7.77 -16.70
CA VAL A 96 -24.16 9.10 -17.34
C VAL A 96 -24.32 8.94 -18.86
N LEU A 97 -23.44 8.17 -19.51
CA LEU A 97 -23.54 7.92 -20.94
C LEU A 97 -24.90 7.27 -21.29
N GLY A 98 -25.30 6.26 -20.53
CA GLY A 98 -26.56 5.56 -20.74
C GLY A 98 -27.78 6.48 -20.61
N GLN A 99 -27.73 7.45 -19.68
CA GLN A 99 -28.78 8.46 -19.53
C GLN A 99 -28.92 9.32 -20.80
N TYR A 100 -27.82 9.91 -21.29
CA TYR A 100 -27.86 10.73 -22.50
C TYR A 100 -28.31 9.94 -23.75
N MET A 101 -27.91 8.68 -23.88
CA MET A 101 -28.36 7.83 -25.00
C MET A 101 -29.87 7.58 -24.97
N ILE A 102 -30.44 7.35 -23.78
CA ILE A 102 -31.89 7.16 -23.61
C ILE A 102 -32.63 8.46 -23.95
N ASP A 103 -32.16 9.60 -23.40
CA ASP A 103 -32.79 10.89 -23.63
C ASP A 103 -32.77 11.27 -25.12
N ALA A 104 -31.62 11.09 -25.78
CA ALA A 104 -31.50 11.29 -27.22
C ALA A 104 -32.42 10.35 -28.00
N GLY A 105 -32.47 9.06 -27.64
CA GLY A 105 -33.34 8.10 -28.32
C GLY A 105 -34.83 8.44 -28.21
N ASN A 106 -35.26 8.99 -27.07
CA ASN A 106 -36.62 9.50 -26.87
C ASN A 106 -36.89 10.75 -27.71
N GLU A 107 -35.91 11.66 -27.84
CA GLU A 107 -36.03 12.89 -28.62
C GLU A 107 -36.08 12.63 -30.14
N PHE A 108 -35.30 11.66 -30.65
CA PHE A 108 -35.42 11.20 -32.04
C PHE A 108 -36.78 10.57 -32.35
N GLY A 109 -37.49 10.11 -31.33
CA GLY A 109 -38.84 9.56 -31.43
C GLY A 109 -38.89 8.06 -31.76
N PRO A 110 -39.97 7.37 -31.33
CA PRO A 110 -40.10 5.92 -31.38
C PRO A 110 -40.26 5.35 -32.81
N GLY A 111 -40.52 6.22 -33.80
CA GLY A 111 -40.66 5.83 -35.21
C GLY A 111 -39.33 5.63 -35.94
N THR A 112 -38.20 5.95 -35.31
CA THR A 112 -36.87 5.83 -35.93
C THR A 112 -36.15 4.57 -35.45
N ALA A 113 -35.51 3.84 -36.37
CA ALA A 113 -34.67 2.69 -36.01
C ALA A 113 -33.49 3.13 -35.11
N TYR A 114 -32.95 4.32 -35.36
CA TYR A 114 -31.87 4.89 -34.58
C TYR A 114 -32.27 5.23 -33.14
N GLY A 115 -33.43 5.87 -32.93
CA GLY A 115 -33.93 6.17 -31.58
C GLY A 115 -34.16 4.90 -30.77
N ASN A 116 -34.77 3.88 -31.37
CA ASN A 116 -34.96 2.58 -30.72
C ASN A 116 -33.63 1.88 -30.37
N ALA A 117 -32.62 1.94 -31.26
CA ALA A 117 -31.29 1.39 -31.01
C ALA A 117 -30.56 2.14 -29.88
N LEU A 118 -30.63 3.47 -29.87
CA LEU A 118 -30.04 4.31 -28.83
C LEU A 118 -30.60 3.99 -27.45
N ILE A 119 -31.92 3.81 -27.33
CA ILE A 119 -32.54 3.42 -26.07
C ILE A 119 -31.98 2.07 -25.58
N LYS A 120 -31.87 1.06 -26.45
CA LYS A 120 -31.32 -0.26 -26.08
C LYS A 120 -29.85 -0.21 -25.66
N CYS A 121 -29.04 0.56 -26.38
CA CYS A 121 -27.65 0.79 -26.01
C CYS A 121 -27.55 1.51 -24.66
N GLY A 122 -28.36 2.55 -24.43
CA GLY A 122 -28.36 3.32 -23.19
C GLY A 122 -28.84 2.52 -21.97
N GLU A 123 -29.91 1.72 -22.12
CA GLU A 123 -30.38 0.77 -21.10
C GLU A 123 -29.27 -0.23 -20.73
N THR A 124 -28.52 -0.71 -21.72
CA THR A 124 -27.44 -1.65 -21.47
C THR A 124 -26.24 -0.98 -20.79
N GLN A 125 -25.86 0.24 -21.18
CA GLN A 125 -24.82 1.00 -20.49
C GLN A 125 -25.17 1.24 -19.02
N LYS A 126 -26.42 1.58 -18.70
CA LYS A 126 -26.87 1.68 -17.30
C LYS A 126 -26.71 0.37 -16.53
N ARG A 127 -27.02 -0.78 -17.14
CA ARG A 127 -26.83 -2.10 -16.50
C ARG A 127 -25.36 -2.41 -16.23
N ILE A 128 -24.45 -2.08 -17.15
CA ILE A 128 -23.01 -2.23 -16.89
C ILE A 128 -22.58 -1.30 -15.75
N GLY A 129 -23.09 -0.06 -15.73
CA GLY A 129 -22.80 0.89 -14.67
C GLY A 129 -23.27 0.40 -13.29
N MET A 130 -24.41 -0.28 -13.22
CA MET A 130 -24.86 -0.94 -11.98
C MET A 130 -23.92 -2.07 -11.54
N ALA A 131 -23.47 -2.92 -12.47
CA ALA A 131 -22.53 -4.00 -12.16
C ALA A 131 -21.17 -3.45 -11.68
N ASP A 132 -20.71 -2.34 -12.24
CA ASP A 132 -19.48 -1.64 -11.82
C ASP A 132 -19.58 -1.14 -10.37
N ARG A 133 -20.73 -0.58 -9.99
CA ARG A 133 -20.99 -0.18 -8.60
C ARG A 133 -20.98 -1.35 -7.63
N GLU A 134 -21.56 -2.48 -8.04
CA GLU A 134 -21.54 -3.71 -7.25
C GLU A 134 -20.13 -4.26 -7.07
N LEU A 135 -19.28 -4.21 -8.11
CA LEU A 135 -17.87 -4.56 -8.02
C LEU A 135 -17.13 -3.70 -7.00
N ILE A 136 -17.29 -2.37 -7.09
CA ILE A 136 -16.65 -1.41 -6.17
C ILE A 136 -17.09 -1.70 -4.73
N GLN A 137 -18.40 -1.83 -4.49
CA GLN A 137 -18.94 -2.08 -3.16
C GLN A 137 -18.47 -3.43 -2.58
N THR A 138 -18.55 -4.49 -3.37
CA THR A 138 -18.18 -5.85 -2.95
C THR A 138 -16.69 -5.90 -2.61
N SER A 139 -15.84 -5.29 -3.44
CA SER A 139 -14.40 -5.20 -3.20
C SER A 139 -14.08 -4.35 -1.97
N ALA A 140 -14.80 -3.24 -1.76
CA ALA A 140 -14.61 -2.40 -0.57
C ALA A 140 -14.93 -3.17 0.73
N ILE A 141 -16.04 -3.91 0.75
CA ILE A 141 -16.49 -4.64 1.95
C ILE A 141 -15.65 -5.89 2.21
N ASN A 142 -15.43 -6.73 1.19
CA ASN A 142 -14.84 -8.07 1.39
C ASN A 142 -13.32 -8.09 1.28
N PHE A 143 -12.72 -7.06 0.64
CA PHE A 143 -11.29 -6.99 0.44
C PHE A 143 -10.65 -5.79 1.15
N LEU A 144 -11.06 -4.55 0.88
CA LEU A 144 -10.40 -3.38 1.46
C LEU A 144 -10.63 -3.23 2.96
N THR A 145 -11.85 -3.45 3.44
CA THR A 145 -12.20 -3.26 4.86
C THR A 145 -11.43 -4.19 5.80
N PRO A 146 -11.32 -5.51 5.55
CA PRO A 146 -10.48 -6.40 6.36
C PRO A 146 -9.01 -5.98 6.41
N LEU A 147 -8.44 -5.59 5.27
CA LEU A 147 -7.05 -5.12 5.21
C LEU A 147 -6.87 -3.81 6.00
N ARG A 148 -7.82 -2.88 5.89
CA ARG A 148 -7.81 -1.63 6.67
C ARG A 148 -7.90 -1.92 8.16
N ASN A 149 -8.77 -2.83 8.59
CA ASN A 149 -8.90 -3.23 9.99
C ASN A 149 -7.60 -3.82 10.56
N PHE A 150 -6.88 -4.64 9.79
CA PHE A 150 -5.57 -5.14 10.18
C PHE A 150 -4.56 -3.99 10.36
N ILE A 151 -4.46 -3.07 9.39
CA ILE A 151 -3.51 -1.94 9.46
C ILE A 151 -3.85 -0.97 10.59
N GLU A 152 -5.12 -0.61 10.72
CA GLU A 152 -5.58 0.41 11.66
C GLU A 152 -5.83 -0.11 13.08
N GLY A 153 -5.94 -1.43 13.25
CA GLY A 153 -6.16 -2.11 14.53
C GLY A 153 -4.96 -2.96 14.96
N ASP A 154 -4.88 -4.19 14.47
CA ASP A 154 -3.91 -5.20 14.92
C ASP A 154 -2.47 -4.71 14.78
N TYR A 155 -2.11 -4.18 13.61
CA TYR A 155 -0.74 -3.75 13.34
C TYR A 155 -0.34 -2.52 14.16
N LYS A 156 -1.27 -1.60 14.49
CA LYS A 156 -0.95 -0.51 15.42
C LYS A 156 -0.56 -1.04 16.80
N THR A 157 -1.22 -2.11 17.25
CA THR A 157 -0.88 -2.79 18.50
C THR A 157 0.49 -3.45 18.40
N ILE A 158 0.77 -4.18 17.32
CA ILE A 158 2.09 -4.78 17.05
C ILE A 158 3.18 -3.70 17.04
N ALA A 159 2.97 -2.58 16.36
CA ALA A 159 3.93 -1.48 16.28
C ALA A 159 4.20 -0.83 17.66
N LYS A 160 3.16 -0.69 18.49
CA LYS A 160 3.30 -0.19 19.86
C LYS A 160 4.13 -1.14 20.72
N GLU A 161 3.82 -2.43 20.72
CA GLU A 161 4.53 -3.42 21.53
C GLU A 161 5.98 -3.62 21.05
N LYS A 162 6.23 -3.57 19.73
CA LYS A 162 7.58 -3.52 19.14
C LYS A 162 8.38 -2.31 19.66
N LYS A 163 7.77 -1.12 19.69
CA LYS A 163 8.41 0.08 20.22
C LYS A 163 8.71 -0.06 21.72
N LEU A 164 7.79 -0.63 22.48
CA LEU A 164 7.98 -0.86 23.90
C LEU A 164 9.10 -1.88 24.17
N LEU A 165 9.16 -2.96 23.38
CA LEU A 165 10.25 -3.94 23.42
C LEU A 165 11.60 -3.28 23.17
N HIS A 166 11.71 -2.42 22.16
CA HIS A 166 12.95 -1.67 21.89
C HIS A 166 13.36 -0.78 23.07
N ASN A 167 12.40 -0.10 23.70
CA ASN A 167 12.67 0.73 24.88
C ASN A 167 13.15 -0.13 26.07
N LYS A 168 12.52 -1.28 26.31
CA LYS A 168 12.92 -2.20 27.39
C LYS A 168 14.29 -2.81 27.15
N ARG A 169 14.65 -3.07 25.89
CA ARG A 169 16.01 -3.48 25.51
C ARG A 169 17.04 -2.41 25.89
N LEU A 170 16.78 -1.14 25.55
CA LEU A 170 17.66 -0.02 25.93
C LEU A 170 17.78 0.12 27.45
N ASP A 171 16.69 -0.06 28.20
CA ASP A 171 16.72 -0.04 29.67
C ASP A 171 17.59 -1.17 30.24
N LEU A 172 17.47 -2.38 29.68
CA LEU A 172 18.28 -3.53 30.06
C LEU A 172 19.77 -3.30 29.76
N ASP A 173 20.09 -2.77 28.58
CA ASP A 173 21.48 -2.46 28.18
C ASP A 173 22.11 -1.39 29.10
N ALA A 174 21.33 -0.37 29.47
CA ALA A 174 21.76 0.65 30.43
C ALA A 174 21.99 0.06 31.84
N ALA A 175 21.11 -0.84 32.31
CA ALA A 175 21.27 -1.52 33.60
C ALA A 175 22.50 -2.44 33.63
N LYS A 176 22.75 -3.20 32.54
CA LYS A 176 23.97 -4.01 32.37
C LYS A 176 25.22 -3.13 32.45
N THR A 177 25.21 -1.99 31.78
CA THR A 177 26.32 -1.03 31.77
C THR A 177 26.54 -0.42 33.16
N ARG A 178 25.47 -0.06 33.88
CA ARG A 178 25.55 0.46 35.25
C ARG A 178 26.13 -0.57 36.22
N LEU A 179 25.67 -1.83 36.14
CA LEU A 179 26.22 -2.91 36.96
C LEU A 179 27.71 -3.13 36.69
N LYS A 180 28.12 -3.12 35.42
CA LYS A 180 29.54 -3.23 35.05
C LYS A 180 30.38 -2.10 35.65
N LYS A 181 29.88 -0.85 35.57
CA LYS A 181 30.54 0.32 36.18
C LYS A 181 30.62 0.22 37.71
N ALA A 182 29.55 -0.21 38.38
CA ALA A 182 29.52 -0.40 39.83
C ALA A 182 30.55 -1.45 40.29
N LYS A 183 30.60 -2.62 39.61
CA LYS A 183 31.58 -3.68 39.90
C LYS A 183 33.02 -3.23 39.67
N MET A 184 33.28 -2.46 38.62
CA MET A 184 34.61 -1.89 38.38
C MET A 184 35.02 -0.87 39.45
N ALA A 185 34.09 -0.05 39.93
CA ALA A 185 34.34 0.93 40.99
C ALA A 185 34.62 0.23 42.33
N GLU A 186 33.85 -0.80 42.68
CA GLU A 186 34.08 -1.65 43.86
C GLU A 186 35.47 -2.31 43.80
N ALA A 187 35.83 -2.96 42.68
CA ALA A 187 37.13 -3.59 42.50
C ALA A 187 38.30 -2.59 42.63
N LYS A 188 38.13 -1.38 42.09
CA LYS A 188 39.13 -0.30 42.21
C LYS A 188 39.25 0.21 43.64
N ALA A 189 38.14 0.33 44.37
CA ALA A 189 38.13 0.70 45.78
C ALA A 189 38.85 -0.35 46.65
N ILE A 190 38.66 -1.64 46.37
CA ILE A 190 39.38 -2.75 47.04
C ILE A 190 40.90 -2.65 46.80
N GLN A 191 41.34 -2.32 45.58
CA GLN A 191 42.77 -2.12 45.27
C GLN A 191 43.38 -0.92 46.01
N LEU A 192 42.66 0.21 46.09
CA LEU A 192 43.15 1.45 46.71
C LEU A 192 43.16 1.41 48.25
N ASN A 193 42.26 0.66 48.89
CA ASN A 193 42.20 0.55 50.35
C ASN A 193 43.29 -0.34 50.98
N SER A 194 44.30 -0.79 50.22
CA SER A 194 45.49 -1.45 50.77
C SER A 194 46.35 -0.53 51.66
N THR A 195 46.03 0.76 51.79
CA THR A 195 46.80 1.73 52.60
C THR A 195 46.06 2.35 53.80
N GLN A 196 44.74 2.21 53.97
CA GLN A 196 44.03 2.57 55.22
C GLN A 196 42.56 2.10 55.21
N PRO A 197 42.00 1.59 56.33
CA PRO A 197 40.65 1.03 56.35
C PRO A 197 39.62 2.09 56.78
N GLU A 198 39.06 2.83 55.82
CA GLU A 198 37.75 3.48 56.05
C GLU A 198 36.64 2.53 55.61
N GLY A 199 36.14 1.74 56.55
CA GLY A 199 35.13 0.69 56.32
C GLY A 199 33.81 1.21 55.71
N ASP A 200 33.49 2.49 55.91
CA ASP A 200 32.26 3.11 55.39
C ASP A 200 32.26 3.19 53.85
N ASN A 201 33.40 3.47 53.21
CA ASN A 201 33.48 3.55 51.75
C ASN A 201 33.26 2.19 51.07
N PHE A 202 33.74 1.10 51.67
CA PHE A 202 33.54 -0.25 51.12
C PHE A 202 32.07 -0.66 51.17
N MET A 203 31.39 -0.36 52.28
CA MET A 203 29.98 -0.69 52.46
C MET A 203 29.08 0.05 51.45
N ILE A 204 29.41 1.31 51.11
CA ILE A 204 28.68 2.10 50.11
C ILE A 204 28.77 1.48 48.70
N TRP A 205 29.97 1.05 48.27
CA TRP A 205 30.12 0.43 46.94
C TRP A 205 29.44 -0.94 46.85
N ALA A 206 29.51 -1.74 47.92
CA ALA A 206 28.81 -3.02 48.00
C ALA A 206 27.28 -2.84 47.95
N GLU A 207 26.75 -1.80 48.60
CA GLU A 207 25.33 -1.44 48.54
C GLU A 207 24.92 -1.00 47.12
N GLU A 208 25.73 -0.17 46.45
CA GLU A 208 25.45 0.29 45.08
C GLU A 208 25.55 -0.86 44.05
N VAL A 209 26.45 -1.82 44.24
CA VAL A 209 26.50 -3.05 43.43
C VAL A 209 25.24 -3.88 43.64
N THR A 210 24.84 -4.12 44.89
CA THR A 210 23.62 -4.88 45.22
C THR A 210 22.38 -4.24 44.60
N LYS A 211 22.28 -2.91 44.69
CA LYS A 211 21.21 -2.12 44.07
C LYS A 211 21.22 -2.22 42.54
N SER A 212 22.39 -2.14 41.92
CA SER A 212 22.54 -2.30 40.46
C SER A 212 22.19 -3.71 39.99
N GLU A 213 22.49 -4.75 40.78
CA GLU A 213 22.09 -6.13 40.51
C GLU A 213 20.56 -6.31 40.60
N GLN A 214 19.93 -5.68 41.60
CA GLN A 214 18.48 -5.67 41.73
C GLN A 214 17.81 -4.95 40.54
N GLU A 215 18.34 -3.79 40.12
CA GLU A 215 17.85 -3.06 38.95
C GLU A 215 17.99 -3.88 37.66
N LEU A 216 19.12 -4.56 37.46
CA LEU A 216 19.32 -5.45 36.32
C LEU A 216 18.29 -6.60 36.32
N ARG A 217 18.02 -7.21 37.47
CA ARG A 217 17.03 -8.29 37.57
C ARG A 217 15.62 -7.82 37.21
N ILE A 218 15.23 -6.63 37.65
CA ILE A 218 13.93 -6.04 37.35
C ILE A 218 13.81 -5.71 35.85
N THR A 219 14.81 -5.04 35.30
CA THR A 219 14.83 -4.65 33.87
C THR A 219 14.86 -5.86 32.94
N GLN A 220 15.61 -6.92 33.29
CA GLN A 220 15.61 -8.19 32.57
C GLN A 220 14.20 -8.82 32.57
N SER A 221 13.57 -8.95 33.74
CA SER A 221 12.21 -9.52 33.83
C SER A 221 11.19 -8.71 33.03
N GLU A 222 11.32 -7.39 32.99
CA GLU A 222 10.44 -6.52 32.21
C GLU A 222 10.68 -6.65 30.70
N PHE A 223 11.93 -6.80 30.27
CA PHE A 223 12.28 -7.08 28.89
C PHE A 223 11.74 -8.44 28.44
N ASP A 224 11.95 -9.50 29.22
CA ASP A 224 11.49 -10.86 28.89
C ASP A 224 9.96 -10.91 28.78
N ARG A 225 9.24 -10.27 29.73
CA ARG A 225 7.78 -10.14 29.67
C ARG A 225 7.33 -9.41 28.41
N GLN A 226 8.03 -8.33 28.03
CA GLN A 226 7.69 -7.55 26.85
C GLN A 226 8.01 -8.29 25.54
N ALA A 227 9.10 -9.06 25.51
CA ALA A 227 9.49 -9.90 24.39
C ALA A 227 8.41 -10.97 24.14
N GLU A 228 7.92 -11.60 25.21
CA GLU A 228 6.86 -12.60 25.15
C GLU A 228 5.53 -12.04 24.62
N ILE A 229 5.09 -10.88 25.12
CA ILE A 229 3.89 -10.20 24.62
C ILE A 229 4.03 -9.91 23.12
N THR A 230 5.19 -9.38 22.72
CA THR A 230 5.46 -9.03 21.33
C THR A 230 5.48 -10.29 20.45
N ARG A 231 6.10 -11.38 20.92
CA ARG A 231 6.16 -12.68 20.24
C ARG A 231 4.76 -13.23 19.98
N LEU A 232 3.90 -13.28 21.00
CA LEU A 232 2.53 -13.78 20.86
C LEU A 232 1.70 -13.01 19.82
N LEU A 233 1.84 -11.68 19.78
CA LEU A 233 1.18 -10.86 18.76
C LEU A 233 1.70 -11.16 17.35
N LEU A 234 3.02 -11.31 17.19
CA LEU A 234 3.64 -11.59 15.90
C LEU A 234 3.31 -13.00 15.39
N GLU A 235 3.17 -13.99 16.27
CA GLU A 235 2.73 -15.34 15.92
C GLU A 235 1.28 -15.33 15.40
N GLY A 236 0.44 -14.44 15.93
CA GLY A 236 -0.93 -14.20 15.47
C GLY A 236 -1.05 -13.79 13.99
N ILE A 237 0.01 -13.26 13.38
CA ILE A 237 0.02 -12.82 11.97
C ILE A 237 -0.27 -13.99 11.02
N SER A 238 0.04 -15.23 11.40
CA SER A 238 -0.28 -16.39 10.56
C SER A 238 -1.79 -16.58 10.39
N SER A 239 -2.58 -16.23 11.42
CA SER A 239 -4.05 -16.20 11.33
C SER A 239 -4.53 -15.07 10.41
N THR A 240 -3.91 -13.89 10.51
CA THR A 240 -4.15 -12.76 9.60
C THR A 240 -3.88 -13.16 8.14
N HIS A 241 -2.79 -13.87 7.86
CA HIS A 241 -2.49 -14.36 6.51
C HIS A 241 -3.57 -15.30 5.98
N ALA A 242 -4.08 -16.22 6.81
CA ALA A 242 -5.18 -17.09 6.41
C ALA A 242 -6.46 -16.30 6.08
N HIS A 243 -6.71 -15.20 6.82
CA HIS A 243 -7.83 -14.31 6.53
C HIS A 243 -7.61 -13.53 5.22
N HIS A 244 -6.44 -12.92 5.02
CA HIS A 244 -6.10 -12.19 3.79
C HIS A 244 -6.18 -13.08 2.55
N LEU A 245 -5.83 -14.36 2.68
CA LEU A 245 -5.98 -15.35 1.61
C LEU A 245 -7.44 -15.51 1.18
N ARG A 246 -8.39 -15.53 2.12
CA ARG A 246 -9.82 -15.57 1.79
C ARG A 246 -10.25 -14.27 1.10
N CYS A 247 -9.85 -13.11 1.63
CA CYS A 247 -10.15 -11.83 1.01
C CYS A 247 -9.66 -11.76 -0.45
N LEU A 248 -8.47 -12.30 -0.75
CA LEU A 248 -7.95 -12.38 -2.12
C LEU A 248 -8.85 -13.23 -3.02
N ASN A 249 -9.35 -14.37 -2.54
CA ASN A 249 -10.30 -15.19 -3.30
C ASN A 249 -11.59 -14.42 -3.56
N ASP A 250 -12.15 -13.78 -2.53
CA ASP A 250 -13.38 -12.98 -2.65
C ASP A 250 -13.22 -11.82 -3.64
N PHE A 251 -12.05 -11.18 -3.68
CA PHE A 251 -11.74 -10.11 -4.63
C PHE A 251 -11.67 -10.60 -6.07
N VAL A 252 -11.02 -11.74 -6.31
CA VAL A 252 -10.95 -12.35 -7.64
C VAL A 252 -12.35 -12.79 -8.11
N GLU A 253 -13.15 -13.37 -7.22
CA GLU A 253 -14.52 -13.79 -7.53
C GLU A 253 -15.41 -12.59 -7.88
N ALA A 254 -15.27 -11.47 -7.15
CA ALA A 254 -15.99 -10.23 -7.44
C ALA A 254 -15.64 -9.70 -8.84
N GLN A 255 -14.35 -9.66 -9.21
CA GLN A 255 -13.93 -9.26 -10.55
C GLN A 255 -14.44 -10.21 -11.64
N MET A 256 -14.33 -11.52 -11.42
CA MET A 256 -14.81 -12.53 -12.35
C MET A 256 -16.30 -12.37 -12.62
N THR A 257 -17.09 -12.19 -11.56
CA THR A 257 -18.54 -11.99 -11.65
C THR A 257 -18.88 -10.74 -12.46
N TYR A 258 -18.18 -9.62 -12.21
CA TYR A 258 -18.37 -8.39 -12.96
C TYR A 258 -18.15 -8.59 -14.46
N TYR A 259 -16.98 -9.11 -14.87
CA TYR A 259 -16.67 -9.28 -16.29
C TYR A 259 -17.63 -10.25 -16.99
N ALA A 260 -18.02 -11.33 -16.31
CA ALA A 260 -18.99 -12.29 -16.84
C ALA A 260 -20.37 -11.64 -17.07
N GLN A 261 -20.85 -10.83 -16.10
CA GLN A 261 -22.11 -10.10 -16.23
C GLN A 261 -22.06 -9.08 -17.38
N CYS A 262 -20.99 -8.27 -17.46
CA CYS A 262 -20.82 -7.28 -18.53
C CYS A 262 -20.81 -7.94 -19.91
N TYR A 263 -20.09 -9.05 -20.06
CA TYR A 263 -20.08 -9.83 -21.29
C TYR A 263 -21.49 -10.30 -21.68
N GLN A 264 -22.24 -10.86 -20.73
CA GLN A 264 -23.60 -11.32 -20.98
C GLN A 264 -24.52 -10.17 -21.42
N TYR A 265 -24.42 -8.99 -20.77
CA TYR A 265 -25.20 -7.82 -21.13
C TYR A 265 -24.92 -7.33 -22.55
N MET A 266 -23.64 -7.33 -22.95
CA MET A 266 -23.21 -6.96 -24.30
C MET A 266 -23.68 -7.97 -25.36
N LEU A 267 -23.60 -9.27 -25.04
CA LEU A 267 -24.06 -10.33 -25.94
C LEU A 267 -25.57 -10.24 -26.19
N ASP A 268 -26.36 -9.97 -25.14
CA ASP A 268 -27.80 -9.79 -25.29
C ASP A 268 -28.17 -8.51 -26.04
N LEU A 269 -27.37 -7.45 -25.92
CA LEU A 269 -27.54 -6.24 -26.72
C LEU A 269 -27.36 -6.54 -28.21
N GLN A 270 -26.35 -7.32 -28.61
CA GLN A 270 -26.17 -7.70 -30.03
C GLN A 270 -27.42 -8.40 -30.59
N LYS A 271 -28.04 -9.30 -29.82
CA LYS A 271 -29.29 -9.98 -30.22
C LYS A 271 -30.45 -8.99 -30.36
N GLN A 272 -30.59 -8.07 -29.41
CA GLN A 272 -31.63 -7.03 -29.44
C GLN A 272 -31.45 -6.09 -30.64
N LEU A 273 -30.24 -5.64 -30.92
CA LEU A 273 -29.97 -4.79 -32.08
C LEU A 273 -30.17 -5.55 -33.41
N GLY A 274 -29.84 -6.84 -33.46
CA GLY A 274 -30.06 -7.69 -34.65
C GLY A 274 -31.53 -7.93 -34.99
N SER A 275 -32.44 -7.66 -34.05
CA SER A 275 -33.89 -7.74 -34.29
C SER A 275 -34.49 -6.50 -34.97
N PHE A 276 -33.73 -5.41 -35.09
CA PHE A 276 -34.16 -4.29 -35.92
C PHE A 276 -34.19 -4.76 -37.38
N PRO A 277 -35.32 -4.60 -38.09
CA PRO A 277 -35.41 -5.08 -39.45
C PRO A 277 -34.28 -4.47 -40.28
N SER A 278 -33.67 -5.30 -41.12
CA SER A 278 -32.70 -4.92 -42.16
C SER A 278 -33.34 -4.04 -43.25
N ALA A 279 -34.27 -3.14 -42.88
CA ALA A 279 -34.87 -2.14 -43.74
C ALA A 279 -33.83 -1.15 -44.29
N PHE A 280 -32.59 -1.17 -43.78
CA PHE A 280 -31.45 -0.49 -44.39
C PHE A 280 -30.88 -1.19 -45.63
N VAL A 281 -31.16 -2.48 -45.86
CA VAL A 281 -30.70 -3.20 -47.06
C VAL A 281 -31.71 -3.13 -48.21
N SER A 282 -32.99 -2.84 -47.92
CA SER A 282 -34.05 -2.77 -48.95
C SER A 282 -34.53 -1.36 -49.29
N ASN A 283 -33.89 -0.30 -48.77
CA ASN A 283 -34.22 1.06 -49.19
C ASN A 283 -33.31 1.47 -50.36
N ASN A 284 -33.91 1.62 -51.54
CA ASN A 284 -33.28 1.85 -52.84
C ASN A 284 -32.59 3.23 -52.97
N ASN A 285 -31.86 3.71 -51.96
CA ASN A 285 -31.20 5.02 -52.05
C ASN A 285 -29.95 5.26 -51.20
N GLN A 286 -29.26 4.24 -50.68
CA GLN A 286 -27.89 4.41 -50.16
C GLN A 286 -27.16 3.07 -50.08
N SER A 287 -26.27 2.83 -51.04
CA SER A 287 -25.30 1.74 -51.01
C SER A 287 -24.18 2.07 -50.02
N SER A 288 -24.29 1.55 -48.80
CA SER A 288 -23.20 1.52 -47.82
C SER A 288 -22.71 0.09 -47.67
N ALA A 289 -21.41 -0.10 -47.90
CA ALA A 289 -20.73 -1.37 -48.09
C ALA A 289 -20.96 -2.40 -46.97
N THR A 290 -21.48 -3.58 -47.34
CA THR A 290 -21.32 -4.82 -46.59
C THR A 290 -20.11 -5.59 -47.14
N SER A 291 -19.04 -5.66 -46.37
CA SER A 291 -18.01 -6.70 -46.49
C SER A 291 -17.94 -7.44 -45.17
N MET A 292 -18.74 -8.50 -45.05
CA MET A 292 -18.63 -9.50 -43.99
C MET A 292 -18.67 -10.87 -44.67
N SER A 293 -17.50 -11.50 -44.75
CA SER A 293 -17.32 -12.89 -45.12
C SER A 293 -17.79 -13.78 -43.97
N ASN A 294 -18.91 -14.49 -44.16
CA ASN A 294 -19.34 -15.58 -43.30
C ASN A 294 -18.48 -16.82 -43.56
N ALA A 295 -17.64 -17.19 -42.59
CA ALA A 295 -17.12 -18.55 -42.49
C ALA A 295 -17.98 -19.31 -41.47
N SER A 296 -18.76 -20.25 -41.98
CA SER A 296 -19.51 -21.24 -41.19
C SER A 296 -18.56 -22.18 -40.46
N VAL A 297 -18.76 -22.37 -39.15
CA VAL A 297 -18.24 -23.56 -38.45
C VAL A 297 -19.35 -24.15 -37.59
N SER A 298 -19.82 -25.30 -38.02
CA SER A 298 -20.75 -26.17 -37.31
C SER A 298 -20.11 -26.73 -36.05
N SER A 299 -20.86 -26.69 -34.96
CA SER A 299 -20.58 -27.37 -33.70
C SER A 299 -20.81 -28.88 -33.80
N SER A 300 -19.89 -29.70 -33.29
CA SER A 300 -20.18 -31.03 -32.74
C SER A 300 -19.07 -31.51 -31.78
N THR A 301 -19.44 -31.60 -30.50
CA THR A 301 -19.10 -32.63 -29.48
C THR A 301 -17.67 -33.21 -29.35
N ALA A 302 -17.01 -32.77 -28.26
CA ALA A 302 -16.58 -33.53 -27.07
C ALA A 302 -15.58 -34.72 -27.12
N VAL A 303 -14.60 -34.58 -26.21
CA VAL A 303 -13.76 -35.56 -25.47
C VAL A 303 -12.60 -36.27 -26.21
N THR A 304 -11.35 -35.92 -25.87
CA THR A 304 -10.40 -36.78 -25.12
C THR A 304 -9.00 -36.13 -24.96
N THR A 305 -8.45 -36.36 -23.78
CA THR A 305 -7.06 -36.24 -23.28
C THR A 305 -5.91 -36.13 -24.30
N SER A 306 -4.97 -35.19 -24.08
CA SER A 306 -3.60 -35.49 -23.61
C SER A 306 -2.61 -34.31 -23.78
N LEU A 307 -1.83 -34.10 -22.71
CA LEU A 307 -0.40 -33.76 -22.62
C LEU A 307 0.18 -32.47 -23.26
N LEU A 308 0.90 -31.74 -22.40
CA LEU A 308 1.91 -30.71 -22.72
C LEU A 308 3.00 -31.23 -23.68
N PRO A 309 3.72 -30.33 -24.37
CA PRO A 309 4.99 -29.87 -23.82
C PRO A 309 5.20 -28.34 -23.85
N SER A 310 5.93 -27.91 -22.84
CA SER A 310 6.59 -26.63 -22.61
C SER A 310 7.35 -26.05 -23.81
N THR A 311 7.28 -24.73 -23.99
CA THR A 311 8.42 -23.92 -24.45
C THR A 311 8.42 -22.55 -23.78
N SER A 312 9.54 -22.28 -23.11
CA SER A 312 9.93 -21.02 -22.49
C SER A 312 10.14 -19.94 -23.53
N ASN A 313 9.66 -18.72 -23.29
CA ASN A 313 10.24 -17.52 -23.88
C ASN A 313 10.21 -16.37 -22.87
N THR A 314 11.40 -16.12 -22.32
CA THR A 314 11.75 -15.00 -21.47
C THR A 314 11.80 -13.73 -22.33
N VAL A 315 10.87 -12.80 -22.13
CA VAL A 315 11.00 -11.42 -22.65
C VAL A 315 11.53 -10.56 -21.52
N ILE A 316 12.80 -10.17 -21.65
CA ILE A 316 13.49 -9.23 -20.77
C ILE A 316 13.06 -7.83 -21.19
N THR A 317 12.21 -7.18 -20.41
CA THR A 317 12.02 -5.73 -20.46
C THR A 317 13.03 -5.07 -19.50
N PRO A 318 13.82 -4.06 -19.95
CA PRO A 318 14.76 -3.39 -19.07
C PRO A 318 13.99 -2.53 -18.07
N THR A 319 14.21 -2.78 -16.78
CA THR A 319 13.64 -2.03 -15.67
C THR A 319 14.43 -0.75 -15.42
N VAL A 320 13.73 0.28 -14.94
CA VAL A 320 14.13 1.71 -14.77
C VAL A 320 15.25 1.92 -13.73
N SER A 321 15.95 0.87 -13.31
CA SER A 321 17.03 0.94 -12.30
C SER A 321 18.35 1.51 -12.85
N ASP A 322 18.54 1.55 -14.18
CA ASP A 322 19.82 1.93 -14.82
C ASP A 322 20.04 3.44 -15.03
N LEU A 323 19.18 4.30 -14.48
CA LEU A 323 19.31 5.76 -14.63
C LEU A 323 19.91 6.47 -13.43
N LYS A 324 20.15 5.78 -12.31
CA LYS A 324 20.70 6.42 -11.10
C LYS A 324 22.22 6.57 -11.09
N GLU A 325 22.95 5.91 -11.99
CA GLU A 325 24.43 5.91 -12.01
C GLU A 325 25.06 6.60 -13.23
N SER A 326 24.28 6.98 -14.25
CA SER A 326 24.79 7.73 -15.41
C SER A 326 24.26 9.16 -15.42
N SER A 327 25.12 10.16 -15.24
CA SER A 327 24.83 11.59 -15.45
C SER A 327 24.59 11.96 -16.93
N GLY A 328 23.85 11.15 -17.67
CA GLY A 328 23.57 11.31 -19.09
C GLY A 328 22.08 11.56 -19.36
N SER A 329 21.79 12.50 -20.25
CA SER A 329 20.45 12.70 -20.82
C SER A 329 20.08 11.58 -21.78
N ARG A 330 18.85 11.05 -21.69
CA ARG A 330 18.30 10.07 -22.64
C ARG A 330 17.09 10.64 -23.37
N LYS A 331 16.72 10.06 -24.51
CA LYS A 331 15.44 10.38 -25.17
C LYS A 331 14.34 9.51 -24.59
N ALA A 332 13.14 10.06 -24.46
CA ALA A 332 11.96 9.32 -24.03
C ALA A 332 10.79 9.67 -24.93
N ARG A 333 9.98 8.66 -25.27
CA ARG A 333 8.68 8.83 -25.92
C ARG A 333 7.61 9.02 -24.85
N VAL A 334 6.74 9.99 -25.04
CA VAL A 334 5.60 10.25 -24.17
C VAL A 334 4.48 9.26 -24.49
N LEU A 335 3.97 8.57 -23.48
CA LEU A 335 2.92 7.55 -23.63
C LEU A 335 1.50 8.15 -23.58
N TYR A 336 1.32 9.24 -22.84
CA TYR A 336 0.02 9.88 -22.62
C TYR A 336 0.17 11.41 -22.53
N ASP A 337 -0.88 12.14 -22.90
CA ASP A 337 -0.96 13.58 -22.68
C ASP A 337 -0.84 13.90 -21.19
N TYR A 338 -0.11 14.96 -20.86
CA TYR A 338 0.08 15.42 -19.49
C TYR A 338 0.03 16.95 -19.43
N ASP A 339 -0.88 17.50 -18.62
CA ASP A 339 -0.94 18.94 -18.37
C ASP A 339 -0.12 19.29 -17.11
N ALA A 340 0.86 20.18 -17.25
CA ALA A 340 1.65 20.69 -16.13
C ALA A 340 0.75 21.35 -15.07
N ALA A 341 0.84 20.90 -13.82
CA ALA A 341 0.04 21.44 -12.72
C ALA A 341 0.57 22.79 -12.22
N ASN A 342 1.84 23.10 -12.49
CA ASN A 342 2.50 24.34 -12.08
C ASN A 342 3.68 24.68 -13.02
N SER A 343 4.26 25.86 -12.84
CA SER A 343 5.38 26.36 -13.67
C SER A 343 6.69 25.59 -13.52
N SER A 344 6.79 24.64 -12.58
CA SER A 344 7.96 23.75 -12.43
C SER A 344 7.82 22.46 -13.23
N GLU A 345 6.66 22.19 -13.83
CA GLU A 345 6.33 20.99 -14.60
C GLU A 345 6.25 21.32 -16.11
N LEU A 346 6.42 20.31 -16.95
CA LEU A 346 6.35 20.45 -18.41
C LEU A 346 5.15 19.69 -18.97
N SER A 347 4.26 20.38 -19.71
CA SER A 347 3.13 19.72 -20.37
C SER A 347 3.59 18.88 -21.56
N LEU A 348 3.07 17.66 -21.65
CA LEU A 348 3.43 16.65 -22.63
C LEU A 348 2.26 16.30 -23.54
N LEU A 349 2.58 15.91 -24.78
CA LEU A 349 1.66 15.33 -25.75
C LEU A 349 2.06 13.89 -26.05
N ALA A 350 1.08 12.98 -26.10
CA ALA A 350 1.29 11.58 -26.44
C ALA A 350 2.03 11.45 -27.78
N ASP A 351 2.90 10.43 -27.85
CA ASP A 351 3.79 10.12 -28.97
C ASP A 351 4.88 11.17 -29.28
N GLU A 352 5.01 12.27 -28.53
CA GLU A 352 6.13 13.19 -28.68
C GLU A 352 7.43 12.62 -28.06
N VAL A 353 8.59 13.00 -28.60
CA VAL A 353 9.90 12.56 -28.09
C VAL A 353 10.62 13.73 -27.43
N ILE A 354 10.90 13.59 -26.14
CA ILE A 354 11.57 14.60 -25.32
C ILE A 354 12.92 14.08 -24.79
N THR A 355 13.78 15.00 -24.34
CA THR A 355 15.04 14.63 -23.67
C THR A 355 14.81 14.63 -22.16
N VAL A 356 15.24 13.59 -21.45
CA VAL A 356 15.05 13.43 -20.00
C VAL A 356 16.35 13.12 -19.28
N TYR A 357 16.52 13.66 -18.08
CA TYR A 357 17.67 13.40 -17.22
C TYR A 357 17.31 13.49 -15.73
N SER A 358 18.11 12.83 -14.89
CA SER A 358 17.95 12.87 -13.43
C SER A 358 18.70 14.07 -12.83
N ILE A 359 18.13 14.71 -11.82
CA ILE A 359 18.76 15.80 -11.06
C ILE A 359 18.91 15.35 -9.59
N VAL A 360 20.07 15.64 -8.99
CA VAL A 360 20.36 15.34 -7.58
C VAL A 360 19.38 16.09 -6.67
N GLY A 361 18.66 15.35 -5.82
CA GLY A 361 17.66 15.89 -4.89
C GLY A 361 16.22 15.89 -5.42
N MET A 362 15.96 15.29 -6.58
CA MET A 362 14.63 15.14 -7.17
C MET A 362 13.96 13.83 -6.72
N ASP A 363 12.63 13.82 -6.64
CA ASP A 363 11.83 12.66 -6.23
C ASP A 363 11.99 11.48 -7.21
N SER A 364 11.89 10.24 -6.71
CA SER A 364 12.16 9.02 -7.49
C SER A 364 11.24 8.79 -8.68
N ASP A 365 10.10 9.46 -8.70
CA ASP A 365 9.02 9.23 -9.65
C ASP A 365 9.01 10.30 -10.77
N TRP A 366 9.98 11.20 -10.75
CA TRP A 366 10.08 12.35 -11.65
C TRP A 366 11.43 12.42 -12.36
N LEU A 367 11.41 12.85 -13.62
CA LEU A 367 12.60 13.23 -14.38
C LEU A 367 12.50 14.69 -14.82
N MET A 368 13.63 15.32 -15.12
CA MET A 368 13.63 16.63 -15.77
C MET A 368 13.49 16.42 -17.29
N GLY A 369 12.42 16.92 -17.87
CA GLY A 369 12.16 16.90 -19.31
C GLY A 369 12.57 18.20 -19.97
N GLU A 370 13.15 18.10 -21.16
CA GLU A 370 13.54 19.22 -22.02
C GLU A 370 12.91 19.05 -23.41
N ARG A 371 12.07 20.02 -23.78
CA ARG A 371 11.44 20.16 -25.10
C ARG A 371 11.81 21.51 -25.68
N GLY A 372 12.86 21.53 -26.51
CA GLY A 372 13.40 22.77 -27.08
C GLY A 372 13.91 23.71 -25.98
N ASN A 373 13.30 24.90 -25.85
CA ASN A 373 13.65 25.88 -24.82
C ASN A 373 12.86 25.72 -23.51
N GLN A 374 11.92 24.77 -23.44
CA GLN A 374 11.11 24.53 -22.26
C GLN A 374 11.70 23.37 -21.46
N LYS A 375 11.86 23.58 -20.15
CA LYS A 375 12.30 22.56 -19.20
C LYS A 375 11.35 22.50 -18.02
N GLY A 376 11.06 21.30 -17.54
CA GLY A 376 10.21 21.10 -16.38
C GLY A 376 10.19 19.65 -15.95
N LYS A 377 9.67 19.41 -14.76
CA LYS A 377 9.51 18.07 -14.21
C LYS A 377 8.45 17.30 -14.99
N VAL A 378 8.73 16.05 -15.28
CA VAL A 378 7.84 15.11 -15.99
C VAL A 378 7.76 13.79 -15.23
N PRO A 379 6.57 13.18 -15.10
CA PRO A 379 6.40 11.93 -14.38
C PRO A 379 6.94 10.75 -15.20
N ILE A 380 7.72 9.87 -14.57
CA ILE A 380 8.35 8.71 -15.23
C ILE A 380 7.30 7.75 -15.82
N THR A 381 6.15 7.62 -15.16
CA THR A 381 5.06 6.71 -15.59
C THR A 381 4.42 7.10 -16.93
N TYR A 382 4.66 8.32 -17.41
CA TYR A 382 4.17 8.83 -18.69
C TYR A 382 5.21 8.72 -19.81
N LEU A 383 6.36 8.08 -19.52
CA LEU A 383 7.51 8.05 -20.41
C LEU A 383 7.95 6.61 -20.69
N GLU A 384 8.32 6.37 -21.93
CA GLU A 384 9.06 5.19 -22.38
C GLU A 384 10.46 5.62 -22.79
N LEU A 385 11.47 5.16 -22.06
CA LEU A 385 12.86 5.48 -22.37
C LEU A 385 13.28 4.80 -23.67
N LEU A 386 13.76 5.61 -24.62
CA LEU A 386 14.32 5.13 -25.87
C LEU A 386 15.83 4.93 -25.66
N ASN A 387 16.31 3.70 -25.88
CA ASN A 387 17.74 3.37 -25.81
C ASN A 387 18.54 4.00 -26.95
#